data_AF-A0A2D8D6Q0-F1
#
_entry.id   AF-A0A2D8D6Q0-F1
#
_cell.length_a   1.000
_cell.length_b   1.000
_cell.length_c   1.000
_cell.angle_alpha   90.00
_cell.angle_beta   90.00
_cell.angle_gamma   90.00
#
_symmetry.space_group_name_H-M   'P 1'
#
loop_
_entity.id
_entity.type
_entity.pdbx_description
1 polymer ?
#
loop_
_entity_poly.entity_id
_entity_poly.type
_entity_poly.pdbx_seq_one_letter_code
_entity_poly.pdbx_strand_id
1 'polypeptide(L)'
;MRFFTHDWSTLDDVETDKISSEHLRVVKLASDQCGIPLVKFVREFDLRGALVDRLLVQSGEAELKLDLIAGDNLHGYFVLSLAYASSSFRYFGEDLGTALDFRSTRIRFVEFDLGNNGELQHRFLLWPKSRCEIDIQFAGLEWAKAHLPHRAYQNLEDVLQLSEPLSTATE
;
A
#
# COMPACT_ATOMS: atom_id res chain seq x y z
N MET A 1 18.34 -1.24 -7.64
CA MET A 1 17.31 -0.38 -8.28
C MET A 1 16.01 -0.71 -7.60
N ARG A 2 15.26 0.27 -7.09
CA ARG A 2 13.95 0.02 -6.46
C ARG A 2 12.92 -0.24 -7.55
N PHE A 3 11.97 -1.14 -7.32
CA PHE A 3 11.02 -1.56 -8.33
C PHE A 3 9.95 -0.51 -8.62
N PHE A 4 9.50 0.22 -7.60
CA PHE A 4 8.53 1.29 -7.76
C PHE A 4 9.07 2.61 -7.20
N THR A 5 10.13 3.16 -7.81
CA THR A 5 10.37 4.60 -7.66
C THR A 5 9.35 5.38 -8.46
N HIS A 6 9.10 6.61 -8.06
CA HIS A 6 8.26 7.54 -8.80
C HIS A 6 8.65 7.68 -10.30
N ASP A 7 9.93 7.44 -10.61
CA ASP A 7 10.53 7.42 -11.95
C ASP A 7 10.02 6.27 -12.85
N TRP A 8 9.46 5.21 -12.26
CA TRP A 8 8.87 4.08 -12.99
C TRP A 8 7.62 4.46 -13.78
N SER A 9 6.81 5.36 -13.21
CA SER A 9 5.55 5.80 -13.81
C SER A 9 5.70 6.59 -15.13
N THR A 10 6.94 6.78 -15.59
CA THR A 10 7.32 7.56 -16.77
C THR A 10 8.14 6.77 -17.79
N LEU A 11 8.38 5.47 -17.55
CA LEU A 11 9.18 4.62 -18.45
C LEU A 11 8.36 4.08 -19.63
N ASP A 12 9.04 3.67 -20.69
CA ASP A 12 8.40 3.07 -21.86
C ASP A 12 7.99 1.60 -21.64
N ASP A 13 7.20 1.05 -22.56
CA ASP A 13 6.63 -0.31 -22.45
C ASP A 13 7.71 -1.41 -22.38
N VAL A 14 8.86 -1.20 -23.03
CA VAL A 14 9.94 -2.20 -23.10
C VAL A 14 10.70 -2.28 -21.78
N GLU A 15 10.95 -1.13 -21.14
CA GLU A 15 11.52 -1.09 -19.79
C GLU A 15 10.52 -1.61 -18.75
N THR A 16 9.23 -1.30 -18.93
CA THR A 16 8.14 -1.78 -18.07
C THR A 16 8.06 -3.32 -18.05
N ASP A 17 8.17 -3.97 -19.21
CA ASP A 17 8.13 -5.44 -19.32
C ASP A 17 9.34 -6.12 -18.66
N LYS A 18 10.54 -5.57 -18.87
CA LYS A 18 11.77 -6.11 -18.28
C LYS A 18 11.70 -6.13 -16.76
N ILE A 19 11.28 -5.02 -16.19
CA ILE A 19 11.17 -4.95 -14.74
C ILE A 19 9.96 -5.74 -14.26
N SER A 20 8.81 -5.77 -14.93
CA SER A 20 7.72 -6.70 -14.59
C SER A 20 8.19 -8.16 -14.44
N SER A 21 9.12 -8.61 -15.29
CA SER A 21 9.73 -9.94 -15.17
C SER A 21 10.65 -10.11 -13.95
N GLU A 22 11.42 -9.08 -13.58
CA GLU A 22 12.22 -9.05 -12.34
C GLU A 22 11.31 -8.98 -11.09
N HIS A 23 10.11 -8.39 -11.19
CA HIS A 23 9.13 -8.36 -10.10
C HIS A 23 8.71 -9.74 -9.71
N LEU A 24 8.31 -10.52 -10.72
CA LEU A 24 7.79 -11.87 -10.53
C LEU A 24 8.89 -12.76 -9.95
N ARG A 25 10.14 -12.47 -10.30
CA ARG A 25 11.33 -13.11 -9.72
C ARG A 25 11.54 -12.70 -8.26
N VAL A 26 11.40 -11.42 -7.90
CA VAL A 26 11.47 -10.94 -6.50
C VAL A 26 10.31 -11.47 -5.67
N VAL A 27 9.07 -11.45 -6.16
CA VAL A 27 7.90 -12.04 -5.50
C VAL A 27 8.09 -13.55 -5.29
N LYS A 28 8.72 -14.24 -6.24
CA LYS A 28 9.06 -15.66 -6.10
C LYS A 28 10.18 -15.89 -5.07
N LEU A 29 11.24 -15.09 -5.09
CA LEU A 29 12.32 -15.15 -4.09
C LEU A 29 11.84 -14.80 -2.68
N ALA A 30 11.00 -13.76 -2.58
CA ALA A 30 10.29 -13.38 -1.37
C ALA A 30 9.35 -14.52 -0.96
N SER A 31 8.63 -15.15 -1.88
CA SER A 31 7.81 -16.33 -1.56
C SER A 31 8.61 -17.49 -0.95
N ASP A 32 9.82 -17.71 -1.44
CA ASP A 32 10.70 -18.79 -0.97
C ASP A 32 11.38 -18.45 0.37
N GLN A 33 11.50 -17.16 0.75
CA GLN A 33 12.22 -16.71 1.95
C GLN A 33 11.33 -16.09 3.05
N CYS A 34 10.21 -15.47 2.69
CA CYS A 34 9.32 -14.71 3.58
C CYS A 34 8.25 -15.58 4.26
N GLY A 35 8.29 -16.89 4.01
CA GLY A 35 7.32 -17.84 4.52
C GLY A 35 5.94 -17.72 3.86
N ILE A 36 5.10 -18.72 4.14
CA ILE A 36 3.73 -18.87 3.63
C ILE A 36 2.84 -17.63 3.87
N PRO A 37 2.94 -16.88 4.99
CA PRO A 37 2.05 -15.75 5.25
C PRO A 37 2.15 -14.62 4.21
N LEU A 38 3.34 -14.17 3.83
CA LEU A 38 3.46 -13.05 2.88
C LEU A 38 2.92 -13.39 1.50
N VAL A 39 3.18 -14.62 1.04
CA VAL A 39 2.68 -15.13 -0.25
C VAL A 39 1.17 -15.17 -0.28
N LYS A 40 0.57 -15.63 0.82
CA LYS A 40 -0.88 -15.65 0.97
C LYS A 40 -1.44 -14.23 0.92
N PHE A 41 -0.82 -13.29 1.64
CA PHE A 41 -1.23 -11.89 1.64
C PHE A 41 -1.24 -11.28 0.24
N VAL A 42 -0.11 -11.35 -0.49
CA VAL A 42 0.03 -10.74 -1.82
C VAL A 42 -0.94 -11.36 -2.85
N ARG A 43 -1.32 -12.62 -2.67
CA ARG A 43 -2.32 -13.28 -3.53
C ARG A 43 -3.77 -12.96 -3.16
N GLU A 44 -4.02 -12.64 -1.90
CA GLU A 44 -5.37 -12.42 -1.37
C GLU A 44 -5.83 -10.98 -1.55
N PHE A 45 -4.92 -10.01 -1.52
CA PHE A 45 -5.27 -8.58 -1.55
C PHE A 45 -4.56 -7.82 -2.66
N ASP A 46 -5.35 -7.14 -3.50
CA ASP A 46 -4.88 -6.02 -4.32
C ASP A 46 -5.14 -4.71 -3.55
N LEU A 47 -4.07 -4.04 -3.13
CA LEU A 47 -4.16 -2.81 -2.35
C LEU A 47 -4.19 -1.55 -3.24
N ARG A 48 -4.11 -1.69 -4.57
CA ARG A 48 -4.19 -0.53 -5.46
C ARG A 48 -5.56 0.12 -5.34
N GLY A 49 -5.58 1.42 -5.11
CA GLY A 49 -6.78 2.20 -4.88
C GLY A 49 -7.32 2.15 -3.45
N ALA A 50 -6.75 1.32 -2.56
CA ALA A 50 -7.16 1.29 -1.16
C ALA A 50 -6.86 2.63 -0.48
N LEU A 51 -7.75 3.05 0.42
CA LEU A 51 -7.58 4.26 1.21
C LEU A 51 -6.81 3.96 2.48
N VAL A 52 -5.91 4.86 2.85
CA VAL A 52 -5.28 4.83 4.16
C VAL A 52 -6.25 5.44 5.17
N ASP A 53 -6.74 4.64 6.12
CA ASP A 53 -7.67 5.10 7.16
C ASP A 53 -6.93 5.50 8.44
N ARG A 54 -5.99 4.66 8.87
CA ARG A 54 -5.27 4.90 10.13
C ARG A 54 -3.88 4.31 10.11
N LEU A 55 -2.92 5.03 10.68
CA LEU A 55 -1.59 4.52 11.02
C LEU A 55 -1.35 4.70 12.51
N LEU A 56 -1.07 3.61 13.21
CA LEU A 56 -0.76 3.59 14.64
C LEU A 56 0.66 3.07 14.85
N VAL A 57 1.46 3.82 15.60
CA VAL A 57 2.83 3.45 15.95
C VAL A 57 2.88 3.18 17.44
N GLN A 58 3.13 1.93 17.84
CA GLN A 58 3.26 1.54 19.24
C GLN A 58 4.73 1.44 19.63
N SER A 59 5.24 2.51 20.24
CA SER A 59 6.68 2.67 20.54
C SER A 59 7.26 1.62 21.50
N GLY A 60 6.41 0.95 22.30
CA GLY A 60 6.85 -0.04 23.29
C GLY A 60 7.04 -1.46 22.74
N GLU A 61 6.33 -1.81 21.67
CA GLU A 61 6.31 -3.18 21.11
C GLU A 61 7.02 -3.28 19.74
N ALA A 62 7.55 -2.16 19.23
CA ALA A 62 8.03 -2.03 17.85
C ALA A 62 6.96 -2.51 16.84
N GLU A 63 5.69 -2.26 17.16
CA GLU A 63 4.57 -2.69 16.36
C GLU A 63 3.98 -1.47 15.63
N LEU A 64 3.83 -1.61 14.32
CA LEU A 64 3.14 -0.65 13.48
C LEU A 64 1.85 -1.30 13.00
N LYS A 65 0.74 -0.56 13.14
CA LYS A 65 -0.57 -0.97 12.62
C LYS A 65 -1.04 0.00 11.55
N LEU A 66 -1.47 -0.54 10.43
CA LEU A 66 -1.98 0.21 9.30
C LEU A 66 -3.38 -0.33 8.97
N ASP A 67 -4.40 0.51 9.13
CA ASP A 67 -5.76 0.21 8.71
C ASP A 67 -6.00 0.84 7.34
N LEU A 68 -6.47 0.01 6.42
CA LEU A 68 -6.80 0.37 5.05
C LEU A 68 -8.28 0.11 4.80
N ILE A 69 -8.88 0.90 3.91
CA ILE A 69 -10.19 0.60 3.35
C ILE A 69 -9.99 0.17 1.90
N ALA A 70 -10.28 -1.10 1.64
CA ALA A 70 -10.07 -1.75 0.34
C ALA A 70 -11.37 -2.38 -0.18
N GLY A 71 -11.41 -2.68 -1.48
CA GLY A 71 -12.57 -3.28 -2.15
C GLY A 71 -13.09 -2.42 -3.29
N ASP A 72 -14.24 -2.81 -3.83
CA ASP A 72 -14.86 -2.19 -4.99
C ASP A 72 -16.39 -2.29 -4.93
N ASN A 73 -17.07 -1.69 -5.91
CA ASN A 73 -18.53 -1.69 -5.98
C ASN A 73 -19.15 -3.07 -6.29
N LEU A 74 -18.36 -4.02 -6.78
CA LEU A 74 -18.84 -5.36 -7.15
C LEU A 74 -18.81 -6.31 -5.96
N HIS A 75 -17.78 -6.20 -5.11
CA HIS A 75 -17.50 -7.10 -3.99
C HIS A 75 -17.73 -6.44 -2.61
N GLY A 76 -17.96 -5.13 -2.59
CA GLY A 76 -18.08 -4.31 -1.38
C GLY A 76 -16.73 -3.95 -0.77
N TYR A 77 -16.71 -2.90 0.07
CA TYR A 77 -15.49 -2.49 0.77
C TYR A 77 -15.32 -3.19 2.12
N PHE A 78 -14.11 -3.22 2.63
CA PHE A 78 -13.77 -3.79 3.93
C PHE A 78 -12.63 -3.01 4.56
N VAL A 79 -12.54 -3.08 5.89
CA VAL A 79 -11.34 -2.66 6.60
C VAL A 79 -10.35 -3.81 6.58
N LEU A 80 -9.13 -3.51 6.15
CA LEU A 80 -7.97 -4.39 6.23
C LEU A 80 -6.99 -3.80 7.24
N SER A 81 -6.82 -4.49 8.37
CA SER A 81 -5.86 -4.14 9.39
C SER A 81 -4.58 -4.94 9.16
N LEU A 82 -3.46 -4.25 9.00
CA LEU A 82 -2.12 -4.82 8.85
C LEU A 82 -1.33 -4.56 10.13
N ALA A 83 -0.74 -5.60 10.72
CA ALA A 83 0.13 -5.50 11.88
C ALA A 83 1.54 -5.97 11.51
N TYR A 84 2.52 -5.08 11.70
CA TYR A 84 3.92 -5.30 11.39
C TYR A 84 4.72 -5.49 12.68
N ALA A 85 5.26 -6.69 12.87
CA ALA A 85 6.05 -7.06 14.04
C ALA A 85 7.52 -6.66 13.86
N SER A 86 8.15 -6.20 14.96
CA SER A 86 9.55 -5.75 15.01
C SER A 86 9.86 -4.78 13.87
N SER A 87 9.00 -3.77 13.73
CA SER A 87 8.97 -2.90 12.58
C SER A 87 9.66 -1.56 12.81
N SER A 88 10.17 -1.00 11.73
CA SER A 88 10.54 0.41 11.64
C SER A 88 9.89 1.00 10.40
N PHE A 89 9.58 2.29 10.44
CA PHE A 89 8.99 2.95 9.27
C PHE A 89 9.68 4.27 8.97
N ARG A 90 9.70 4.60 7.68
CA ARG A 90 10.09 5.89 7.16
C ARG A 90 8.95 6.43 6.32
N TYR A 91 8.74 7.72 6.46
CA TYR A 91 7.78 8.46 5.67
C TYR A 91 8.54 9.54 4.89
N PHE A 92 8.29 9.60 3.59
CA PHE A 92 8.89 10.57 2.69
C PHE A 92 7.79 11.48 2.15
N GLY A 93 7.63 12.65 2.76
CA GLY A 93 6.56 13.60 2.46
C GLY A 93 6.65 14.86 3.30
N GLU A 94 5.78 15.83 3.02
CA GLU A 94 5.76 17.12 3.74
C GLU A 94 5.30 16.99 5.20
N ASP A 95 4.34 16.10 5.47
CA ASP A 95 3.87 15.76 6.83
C ASP A 95 2.95 14.53 6.82
N LEU A 96 3.28 13.52 7.64
CA LEU A 96 2.49 12.29 7.78
C LEU A 96 1.15 12.54 8.45
N GLY A 97 1.07 13.48 9.41
CA GLY A 97 -0.18 13.84 10.06
C GLY A 97 -1.19 14.35 9.04
N THR A 98 -0.76 15.31 8.22
CA THR A 98 -1.53 15.82 7.08
C THR A 98 -1.96 14.69 6.12
N ALA A 99 -1.07 13.77 5.76
CA ALA A 99 -1.42 12.66 4.86
C ALA A 99 -2.49 11.72 5.42
N LEU A 100 -2.51 11.51 6.73
CA LEU A 100 -3.51 10.68 7.42
C LEU A 100 -4.82 11.43 7.68
N ASP A 101 -4.77 12.75 7.84
CA ASP A 101 -5.97 13.59 7.97
C ASP A 101 -6.78 13.65 6.68
N PHE A 102 -6.12 13.46 5.53
CA PHE A 102 -6.80 13.30 4.25
C PHE A 102 -7.35 11.88 4.09
N ARG A 103 -8.65 11.71 4.37
CA ARG A 103 -9.44 10.51 3.99
C ARG A 103 -9.45 10.20 2.48
N SER A 104 -8.78 11.00 1.67
CA SER A 104 -8.62 10.80 0.23
C SER A 104 -7.26 10.21 -0.16
N THR A 105 -6.35 9.99 0.79
CA THR A 105 -5.05 9.39 0.53
C THR A 105 -5.20 7.95 0.06
N ARG A 106 -4.85 7.70 -1.19
CA ARG A 106 -4.96 6.39 -1.83
C ARG A 106 -3.61 5.73 -2.00
N ILE A 107 -3.56 4.42 -1.89
CA ILE A 107 -2.43 3.62 -2.32
C ILE A 107 -2.47 3.55 -3.85
N ARG A 108 -1.42 4.05 -4.50
CA ARG A 108 -1.26 3.97 -5.95
C ARG A 108 -0.46 2.73 -6.35
N PHE A 109 0.62 2.45 -5.62
CA PHE A 109 1.47 1.28 -5.84
C PHE A 109 1.92 0.67 -4.51
N VAL A 110 2.19 -0.63 -4.57
CA VAL A 110 2.69 -1.43 -3.45
C VAL A 110 3.88 -2.27 -3.92
N GLU A 111 4.92 -2.31 -3.10
CA GLU A 111 6.13 -3.11 -3.31
C GLU A 111 6.42 -3.94 -2.07
N PHE A 112 6.84 -5.19 -2.29
CA PHE A 112 7.51 -6.00 -1.26
C PHE A 112 8.92 -6.32 -1.70
N ASP A 113 9.87 -6.00 -0.83
CA ASP A 113 11.30 -6.17 -1.04
C ASP A 113 11.93 -6.98 0.09
N LEU A 114 13.09 -7.55 -0.20
CA LEU A 114 14.00 -8.09 0.81
C LEU A 114 15.19 -7.13 0.95
N GLY A 115 15.35 -6.57 2.15
CA GLY A 115 16.50 -5.74 2.49
C GLY A 115 17.80 -6.55 2.53
N ASN A 116 18.94 -5.85 2.47
CA ASN A 116 20.27 -6.47 2.47
C ASN A 116 20.56 -7.33 3.72
N ASN A 117 19.81 -7.14 4.80
CA ASN A 117 19.95 -7.85 6.07
C ASN A 117 18.98 -9.05 6.19
N GLY A 118 18.22 -9.36 5.14
CA GLY A 118 17.16 -10.39 5.16
C GLY A 118 15.85 -9.92 5.79
N GLU A 119 15.73 -8.64 6.14
CA GLU A 119 14.49 -8.04 6.63
C GLU A 119 13.51 -7.76 5.50
N LEU A 120 12.22 -7.93 5.77
CA LEU A 120 11.16 -7.65 4.80
C LEU A 120 10.87 -6.16 4.77
N GLN A 121 10.53 -5.68 3.58
CA GLN A 121 10.22 -4.28 3.37
C GLN A 121 8.93 -4.16 2.57
N HIS A 122 7.97 -3.39 3.07
CA HIS A 122 6.69 -3.11 2.43
C HIS A 122 6.63 -1.62 2.14
N ARG A 123 6.61 -1.25 0.86
CA ARG A 123 6.54 0.15 0.44
C ARG A 123 5.20 0.47 -0.19
N PHE A 124 4.71 1.66 0.12
CA PHE A 124 3.50 2.23 -0.46
C PHE A 124 3.84 3.55 -1.13
N LEU A 125 3.44 3.69 -2.40
CA LEU A 125 3.36 5.01 -3.03
C LEU A 125 1.94 5.52 -2.90
N LEU A 126 1.77 6.70 -2.29
CA LEU A 126 0.45 7.28 -2.07
C LEU A 126 0.11 8.35 -3.13
N TRP A 127 -1.19 8.59 -3.31
CA TRP A 127 -1.75 9.65 -4.14
C TRP A 127 -2.64 10.57 -3.28
N PRO A 128 -2.62 11.91 -3.49
CA PRO A 128 -1.92 12.66 -4.54
C PRO A 128 -0.39 12.62 -4.48
N LYS A 129 0.23 12.63 -5.67
CA LYS A 129 1.66 12.38 -5.92
C LYS A 129 2.61 13.29 -5.17
N SER A 130 2.17 14.51 -4.85
CA SER A 130 2.95 15.51 -4.15
C SER A 130 3.32 15.12 -2.72
N ARG A 131 2.85 13.97 -2.20
CA ARG A 131 2.81 13.80 -0.75
C ARG A 131 3.51 12.61 -0.12
N CYS A 132 3.56 11.37 -0.63
CA CYS A 132 4.04 10.32 0.28
C CYS A 132 4.56 9.03 -0.36
N GLU A 133 5.74 8.61 0.09
CA GLU A 133 6.14 7.20 0.15
C GLU A 133 6.16 6.76 1.63
N ILE A 134 5.53 5.62 1.92
CA ILE A 134 5.68 4.94 3.22
C ILE A 134 6.57 3.73 2.97
N ASP A 135 7.60 3.59 3.79
CA ASP A 135 8.52 2.47 3.76
C ASP A 135 8.52 1.79 5.13
N ILE A 136 8.07 0.54 5.21
CA ILE A 136 8.01 -0.23 6.45
C ILE A 136 8.94 -1.42 6.34
N GLN A 137 9.95 -1.48 7.22
CA GLN A 137 10.76 -2.67 7.43
C GLN A 137 10.14 -3.48 8.57
N PHE A 138 10.09 -4.80 8.44
CA PHE A 138 9.41 -5.67 9.40
C PHE A 138 9.96 -7.10 9.40
N ALA A 139 9.75 -7.81 10.50
CA ALA A 139 10.10 -9.22 10.65
C ALA A 139 8.89 -10.16 10.44
N GLY A 140 7.68 -9.67 10.73
CA GLY A 140 6.45 -10.45 10.57
C GLY A 140 5.27 -9.56 10.16
N LEU A 141 4.35 -10.14 9.39
CA LEU A 141 3.12 -9.49 8.94
C LEU A 141 1.93 -10.35 9.31
N GLU A 142 1.00 -9.76 10.06
CA GLU A 142 -0.33 -10.31 10.33
C GLU A 142 -1.39 -9.40 9.73
N TRP A 143 -2.53 -9.96 9.38
CA TRP A 143 -3.64 -9.18 8.84
C TRP A 143 -5.00 -9.70 9.30
N ALA A 144 -5.96 -8.78 9.39
CA ALA A 144 -7.35 -9.07 9.66
C ALA A 144 -8.26 -8.29 8.70
N LYS A 145 -9.36 -8.94 8.27
CA LYS A 145 -10.37 -8.34 7.42
C LYS A 145 -11.69 -8.23 8.18
N ALA A 146 -12.30 -7.06 8.15
CA ALA A 146 -13.63 -6.81 8.69
C ALA A 146 -14.51 -6.12 7.64
N HIS A 147 -15.72 -6.64 7.40
CA HIS A 147 -16.66 -6.00 6.49
C HIS A 147 -17.11 -4.64 7.03
N LEU A 148 -17.14 -3.64 6.16
CA LEU A 148 -17.69 -2.34 6.51
C LEU A 148 -19.23 -2.41 6.48
N PRO A 149 -19.91 -1.87 7.51
CA PRO A 149 -21.37 -1.81 7.49
C PRO A 149 -21.88 -0.86 6.40
N HIS A 150 -23.04 -1.17 5.81
CA HIS A 150 -23.52 -0.55 4.57
C HIS A 150 -23.63 1.00 4.57
N ARG A 151 -23.86 1.60 5.74
CA ARG A 151 -23.92 3.08 5.89
C ARG A 151 -22.55 3.75 5.78
N ALA A 152 -21.46 3.05 6.08
CA ALA A 152 -20.11 3.58 5.91
C ALA A 152 -19.72 3.64 4.42
N TYR A 153 -20.27 2.77 3.57
CA TYR A 153 -20.01 2.76 2.12
C TYR A 153 -20.47 4.04 1.41
N GLN A 154 -21.67 4.54 1.71
CA GLN A 154 -22.24 5.70 1.02
C GLN A 154 -21.37 6.96 1.21
N ASN A 155 -20.90 7.20 2.44
CA ASN A 155 -20.00 8.32 2.71
C ASN A 155 -18.62 8.14 2.06
N LEU A 156 -18.21 6.91 1.74
CA LEU A 156 -16.95 6.59 1.08
C LEU A 156 -17.02 6.85 -0.42
N GLU A 157 -18.14 6.49 -1.07
CA GLU A 157 -18.38 6.82 -2.48
C GLU A 157 -18.32 8.33 -2.71
N ASP A 158 -18.93 9.11 -1.81
CA ASP A 158 -18.89 10.58 -1.89
C ASP A 158 -17.44 11.12 -1.81
N VAL A 159 -16.61 10.54 -0.94
CA VAL A 159 -15.18 10.91 -0.82
C VAL A 159 -14.37 10.46 -2.03
N LEU A 160 -14.66 9.27 -2.57
CA LEU A 160 -13.99 8.73 -3.75
C LEU A 160 -14.34 9.52 -5.03
N GLN A 161 -15.58 10.00 -5.17
CA GLN A 161 -16.01 10.84 -6.30
C GLN A 161 -15.40 12.24 -6.25
N LEU A 162 -15.21 12.81 -5.05
CA LEU A 162 -14.59 14.14 -4.87
C LEU A 162 -13.08 14.17 -5.15
N SER A 163 -12.43 13.00 -5.27
CA SER A 163 -10.98 12.88 -5.42
C SER A 163 -10.52 12.39 -6.80
N GLU A 164 -11.45 12.17 -7.73
CA GLU A 164 -11.10 12.12 -9.16
C GLU A 164 -10.80 13.53 -9.66
N PRO A 165 -9.62 13.81 -10.23
CA PRO A 165 -9.49 15.03 -11.01
C PRO A 165 -10.48 14.89 -12.17
N LEU A 166 -11.34 15.90 -12.34
CA LEU A 166 -12.08 16.13 -13.58
C LEU A 166 -11.10 15.84 -14.72
N SER A 167 -11.34 14.74 -15.44
CA SER A 167 -10.65 14.42 -16.67
C SER A 167 -10.92 15.60 -17.60
N THR A 168 -10.01 16.57 -17.62
CA THR A 168 -9.98 17.55 -18.69
C THR A 168 -9.52 16.78 -19.91
N ALA A 169 -10.52 16.29 -20.63
CA ALA A 169 -10.49 16.19 -22.06
C ALA A 169 -9.61 17.32 -22.59
N THR A 170 -8.48 16.94 -23.19
CA THR A 170 -7.79 17.82 -24.11
C THR A 170 -7.62 17.02 -25.38
N GLU A 171 -8.07 17.67 -26.45
CA GLU A 171 -8.30 17.22 -27.83
C GLU A 171 -7.08 16.60 -28.52
#